data_AF-A0A7C7IIG4-F1
#
_entry.id   AF-A0A7C7IIG4-F1
#
_cell.length_a   1.000
_cell.length_b   1.000
_cell.length_c   1.000
_cell.angle_alpha   90.00
_cell.angle_beta   90.00
_cell.angle_gamma   90.00
#
_symmetry.space_group_name_H-M   'P 1'
#
loop_
_entity.id
_entity.type
_entity.pdbx_description
1 polymer ?
#
loop_
_entity_poly.entity_id
_entity_poly.type
_entity_poly.pdbx_seq_one_letter_code
_entity_poly.pdbx_strand_id
1 'polypeptide(L)'
;MNSKLFKTFSLLLGGMIVFSACKEDAVVIYGDVVGTWNLSALTGTYERKVVTGSGIEHSADSYDLVATWDDAAGFAAATGNDAAFITGATNQTLAKWAAGMNAPGFPTTNVLDAASLAALGIVMKGVFDDAPSNDKPGTYKITGTYPSIRLNTETCTPYLTVPQINDQGNYTLNFDTGVITLSPATDLEQVLPPFPDGKFTIDGDAGKLTIDFLDRDNSSSRYSEVMAAWNESADRVISGLSQLPVNTVGGFYTSPLDPDAGDVASSAYIYQAALASWGGYLTWYAYNVIAETSVKVADVKNPLTDLDGDGSITPVDMVVYMHADNLASGGSVSSFGIPYAMLVDSSNPAAPAAVNDSATDFALAGLATASGGKMKFTILNGLCMPVDETIEFKSQWTSAE
;
A
#
# COMPACT_ATOMS: atom_id res chain seq x y z
N MET A 1 66.78 13.78 -45.81
CA MET A 1 66.95 15.25 -45.92
C MET A 1 65.57 15.87 -45.88
N ASN A 2 65.05 16.20 -44.70
CA ASN A 2 65.24 17.44 -43.92
C ASN A 2 64.56 18.67 -44.53
N SER A 3 63.42 19.05 -43.96
CA SER A 3 63.11 20.41 -43.41
C SER A 3 61.65 20.39 -42.88
N LYS A 4 61.41 20.20 -41.57
CA LYS A 4 61.39 21.16 -40.43
C LYS A 4 60.16 22.09 -40.35
N LEU A 5 59.25 21.69 -39.45
CA LEU A 5 58.49 22.46 -38.43
C LEU A 5 58.70 23.98 -38.31
N PHE A 6 57.60 24.73 -38.08
CA PHE A 6 57.20 25.49 -36.86
C PHE A 6 56.08 26.50 -37.23
N LYS A 7 54.83 26.40 -36.73
CA LYS A 7 54.24 26.90 -35.45
C LYS A 7 53.89 28.42 -35.43
N THR A 8 52.63 28.73 -35.03
CA THR A 8 52.20 29.78 -34.06
C THR A 8 51.29 30.95 -34.56
N PHE A 9 50.01 30.88 -34.10
CA PHE A 9 49.08 31.92 -33.55
C PHE A 9 48.20 32.90 -34.38
N SER A 10 46.88 32.72 -34.14
CA SER A 10 45.79 33.63 -33.72
C SER A 10 45.70 35.11 -34.12
N LEU A 11 44.50 35.49 -34.60
CA LEU A 11 43.55 36.52 -34.08
C LEU A 11 42.61 36.92 -35.24
N LEU A 12 41.36 36.44 -35.26
CA LEU A 12 40.12 37.06 -34.73
C LEU A 12 39.38 38.00 -35.71
N LEU A 13 38.19 37.52 -36.08
CA LEU A 13 36.89 38.19 -36.15
C LEU A 13 36.45 39.00 -37.41
N GLY A 14 35.30 38.56 -37.94
CA GLY A 14 34.31 39.32 -38.70
C GLY A 14 34.35 39.10 -40.21
N GLY A 15 33.41 38.46 -40.90
CA GLY A 15 32.06 37.99 -40.56
C GLY A 15 31.23 38.02 -41.84
N MET A 16 30.58 36.90 -42.21
CA MET A 16 29.23 36.80 -42.79
C MET A 16 29.02 35.41 -43.38
N ILE A 17 28.14 34.69 -42.71
CA ILE A 17 27.45 33.49 -43.18
C ILE A 17 26.38 33.94 -44.17
N VAL A 18 26.28 33.25 -45.31
CA VAL A 18 25.06 33.21 -46.13
C VAL A 18 24.81 31.75 -46.48
N PHE A 19 23.90 31.10 -45.75
CA PHE A 19 23.23 29.89 -46.22
C PHE A 19 21.77 30.25 -46.54
N SER A 20 21.39 29.88 -47.76
CA SER A 20 20.05 30.02 -48.31
C SER A 20 19.02 29.26 -47.48
N ALA A 21 17.88 29.90 -47.25
CA ALA A 21 16.71 29.35 -46.58
C ALA A 21 16.20 28.06 -47.24
N CYS A 22 16.06 27.02 -46.42
CA CYS A 22 15.09 25.95 -46.55
C CYS A 22 14.46 25.76 -45.17
N LYS A 23 13.12 25.68 -45.14
CA LYS A 23 12.22 25.45 -44.00
C LYS A 23 12.88 25.08 -42.66
N GLU A 24 12.53 25.83 -41.61
CA GLU A 24 12.58 25.36 -40.23
C GLU A 24 11.59 24.21 -40.05
N ASP A 25 11.97 23.02 -40.51
CA ASP A 25 11.60 21.80 -39.83
C ASP A 25 12.66 21.65 -38.74
N ALA A 26 12.25 21.56 -37.47
CA ALA A 26 13.19 21.30 -36.37
C ALA A 26 13.94 20.01 -36.69
N VAL A 27 15.19 20.13 -37.15
CA VAL A 27 16.05 18.97 -37.40
C VAL A 27 16.44 18.45 -36.02
N VAL A 28 15.68 17.49 -35.50
CA VAL A 28 16.08 16.77 -34.31
C VAL A 28 17.30 15.95 -34.69
N ILE A 29 18.46 16.33 -34.18
CA ILE A 29 19.70 15.64 -34.48
C ILE A 29 19.72 14.42 -33.55
N TYR A 30 19.87 13.21 -34.10
CA TYR A 30 20.01 11.97 -33.30
C TYR A 30 21.08 12.07 -32.20
N GLY A 31 22.02 13.01 -32.33
CA GLY A 31 23.05 13.33 -31.35
C GLY A 31 22.59 14.10 -30.11
N ASP A 32 21.42 14.74 -30.09
CA ASP A 32 21.01 15.56 -28.95
C ASP A 32 20.77 14.72 -27.70
N VAL A 33 20.41 13.43 -27.86
CA VAL A 33 20.27 12.48 -26.75
C VAL A 33 21.61 12.06 -26.14
N VAL A 34 22.68 12.14 -26.95
CA VAL A 34 24.01 11.68 -26.55
C VAL A 34 24.55 12.64 -25.51
N GLY A 35 24.97 12.07 -24.39
CA GLY A 35 25.49 12.87 -23.30
C GLY A 35 25.20 12.26 -21.94
N THR A 36 25.49 13.06 -20.94
CA THR A 36 25.27 12.71 -19.55
C THR A 36 24.08 13.50 -19.01
N TRP A 37 23.22 12.82 -18.28
CA TRP A 37 21.96 13.34 -17.78
C TRP A 37 21.79 12.99 -16.31
N ASN A 38 21.36 13.96 -15.50
CA ASN A 38 21.02 13.75 -14.09
C ASN A 38 19.50 13.80 -13.93
N LEU A 39 18.93 12.86 -13.17
CA LEU A 39 17.51 12.85 -12.84
C LEU A 39 17.17 14.09 -12.02
N SER A 40 16.20 14.87 -12.49
CA SER A 40 15.77 16.12 -11.89
C SER A 40 14.34 16.09 -11.37
N ALA A 41 13.51 15.18 -11.88
CA ALA A 41 12.20 14.87 -11.32
C ALA A 41 11.76 13.43 -11.70
N LEU A 42 10.98 12.80 -10.84
CA LEU A 42 10.40 11.48 -11.08
C LEU A 42 8.99 11.41 -10.52
N THR A 43 8.04 11.03 -11.36
CA THR A 43 6.70 10.63 -10.92
C THR A 43 6.52 9.15 -11.19
N GLY A 44 6.09 8.39 -10.18
CA GLY A 44 5.73 6.98 -10.32
C GLY A 44 4.30 6.75 -9.87
N THR A 45 3.45 6.25 -10.77
CA THR A 45 2.09 5.81 -10.43
C THR A 45 2.06 4.28 -10.38
N TYR A 46 1.87 3.75 -9.19
CA TYR A 46 1.88 2.32 -8.91
C TYR A 46 0.44 1.82 -8.91
N GLU A 47 0.18 0.78 -9.68
CA GLU A 47 -1.07 0.02 -9.63
C GLU A 47 -0.78 -1.40 -9.17
N ARG A 48 -1.53 -1.86 -8.16
CA ARG A 48 -1.44 -3.22 -7.65
C ARG A 48 -2.81 -3.86 -7.59
N LYS A 49 -2.97 -5.00 -8.26
CA LYS A 49 -4.19 -5.81 -8.27
C LYS A 49 -3.92 -7.12 -7.56
N VAL A 50 -4.73 -7.44 -6.55
CA VAL A 50 -4.62 -8.71 -5.82
C VAL A 50 -4.90 -9.87 -6.78
N VAL A 51 -4.08 -10.91 -6.71
CA VAL A 51 -4.26 -12.15 -7.48
C VAL A 51 -4.38 -13.35 -6.56
N THR A 52 -4.85 -14.47 -7.09
CA THR A 52 -4.89 -15.76 -6.41
C THR A 52 -4.73 -16.86 -7.47
N GLY A 53 -4.07 -17.97 -7.13
CA GLY A 53 -3.79 -19.04 -8.06
C GLY A 53 -2.92 -20.14 -7.46
N SER A 54 -2.98 -21.32 -8.09
CA SER A 54 -2.15 -22.45 -7.68
C SER A 54 -0.66 -22.14 -7.92
N GLY A 55 0.16 -22.39 -6.90
CA GLY A 55 1.62 -22.16 -6.97
C GLY A 55 2.05 -20.71 -6.75
N ILE A 56 1.11 -19.80 -6.48
CA ILE A 56 1.40 -18.42 -6.11
C ILE A 56 1.65 -18.36 -4.59
N GLU A 57 2.75 -17.72 -4.19
CA GLU A 57 3.06 -17.51 -2.78
C GLU A 57 2.00 -16.64 -2.09
N HIS A 58 1.65 -16.97 -0.85
CA HIS A 58 0.59 -16.33 -0.06
C HIS A 58 -0.82 -16.39 -0.67
N SER A 59 -1.06 -17.17 -1.73
CA SER A 59 -2.38 -17.26 -2.35
C SER A 59 -3.46 -17.70 -1.37
N ALA A 60 -4.57 -16.96 -1.35
CA ALA A 60 -5.74 -17.26 -0.53
C ALA A 60 -7.05 -16.93 -1.27
N ASP A 61 -8.16 -17.54 -0.82
CA ASP A 61 -9.51 -17.22 -1.32
C ASP A 61 -9.99 -15.85 -0.82
N SER A 62 -9.54 -15.46 0.37
CA SER A 62 -9.78 -14.15 0.99
C SER A 62 -8.54 -13.72 1.76
N TYR A 63 -8.23 -12.43 1.68
CA TYR A 63 -7.12 -11.79 2.38
C TYR A 63 -7.70 -10.89 3.47
N ASP A 64 -7.75 -11.40 4.69
CA ASP A 64 -8.40 -10.73 5.82
C ASP A 64 -7.33 -10.07 6.71
N LEU A 65 -7.40 -8.75 6.86
CA LEU A 65 -6.58 -8.05 7.86
C LEU A 65 -7.26 -8.21 9.22
N VAL A 66 -6.64 -8.99 10.09
CA VAL A 66 -7.19 -9.34 11.40
C VAL A 66 -6.40 -8.63 12.50
N ALA A 67 -7.11 -8.03 13.44
CA ALA A 67 -6.55 -7.54 14.68
C ALA A 67 -7.00 -8.42 15.86
N THR A 68 -6.06 -8.71 16.74
CA THR A 68 -6.23 -9.57 17.92
C THR A 68 -6.36 -8.73 19.17
N TRP A 69 -7.30 -9.06 20.05
CA TRP A 69 -7.47 -8.37 21.31
C TRP A 69 -6.25 -8.58 22.22
N ASP A 70 -5.66 -7.49 22.71
CA ASP A 70 -4.40 -7.51 23.48
C ASP A 70 -4.49 -8.36 24.76
N ASP A 71 -5.66 -8.36 25.42
CA ASP A 71 -5.87 -9.07 26.68
C ASP A 71 -6.41 -10.51 26.51
N ALA A 72 -6.57 -11.01 25.27
CA ALA A 72 -7.18 -12.32 25.01
C ALA A 72 -6.51 -13.47 25.77
N ALA A 73 -5.18 -13.53 25.76
CA ALA A 73 -4.41 -14.56 26.46
C ALA A 73 -4.54 -14.44 27.99
N GLY A 74 -4.54 -13.20 28.51
CA GLY A 74 -4.72 -12.94 29.94
C GLY A 74 -6.13 -13.30 30.42
N PHE A 75 -7.15 -13.01 29.60
CA PHE A 75 -8.53 -13.39 29.85
C PHE A 75 -8.69 -14.91 29.87
N ALA A 76 -8.12 -15.61 28.89
CA ALA A 76 -8.14 -17.07 28.82
C ALA A 76 -7.53 -17.69 30.09
N ALA A 77 -6.36 -17.20 30.52
CA ALA A 77 -5.71 -17.66 31.75
C ALA A 77 -6.55 -17.38 33.00
N ALA A 78 -7.15 -16.19 33.12
CA ALA A 78 -7.97 -15.80 34.27
C ALA A 78 -9.27 -16.61 34.37
N THR A 79 -9.83 -17.04 33.24
CA THR A 79 -11.09 -17.78 33.17
C THR A 79 -10.92 -19.29 33.04
N GLY A 80 -9.68 -19.77 32.86
CA GLY A 80 -9.38 -21.19 32.63
C GLY A 80 -9.81 -21.71 31.25
N ASN A 81 -10.03 -20.81 30.29
CA ASN A 81 -10.38 -21.15 28.91
C ASN A 81 -9.15 -21.41 28.05
N ASP A 82 -9.35 -22.10 26.92
CA ASP A 82 -8.29 -22.26 25.91
C ASP A 82 -7.93 -20.92 25.25
N ALA A 83 -6.64 -20.62 25.18
CA ALA A 83 -6.15 -19.34 24.66
C ALA A 83 -6.42 -19.19 23.16
N ALA A 84 -6.30 -20.27 22.37
CA ALA A 84 -6.57 -20.21 20.94
C ALA A 84 -8.07 -19.98 20.67
N PHE A 85 -8.94 -20.57 21.49
CA PHE A 85 -10.38 -20.33 21.44
C PHE A 85 -10.73 -18.86 21.72
N ILE A 86 -10.22 -18.26 22.81
CA ILE A 86 -10.52 -16.86 23.15
C ILE A 86 -9.97 -15.90 22.08
N THR A 87 -8.73 -16.12 21.63
CA THR A 87 -8.14 -15.33 20.53
C THR A 87 -8.99 -15.43 19.27
N GLY A 88 -9.36 -16.65 18.85
CA GLY A 88 -10.17 -16.87 17.66
C GLY A 88 -11.56 -16.23 17.75
N ALA A 89 -12.20 -16.28 18.92
CA ALA A 89 -13.51 -15.68 19.14
C ALA A 89 -13.47 -14.16 19.12
N THR A 90 -12.43 -13.56 19.70
CA THR A 90 -12.33 -12.10 19.89
C THR A 90 -11.67 -11.36 18.74
N ASN A 91 -10.96 -12.06 17.85
CA ASN A 91 -10.34 -11.49 16.67
C ASN A 91 -11.34 -10.67 15.83
N GLN A 92 -10.91 -9.48 15.40
CA GLN A 92 -11.72 -8.60 14.58
C GLN A 92 -11.12 -8.50 13.19
N THR A 93 -11.93 -8.79 12.16
CA THR A 93 -11.50 -8.52 10.79
C THR A 93 -11.73 -7.05 10.48
N LEU A 94 -10.64 -6.31 10.26
CA LEU A 94 -10.67 -4.88 9.99
C LEU A 94 -11.04 -4.59 8.53
N ALA A 95 -10.55 -5.42 7.62
CA ALA A 95 -10.79 -5.28 6.18
C ALA A 95 -10.54 -6.61 5.46
N LYS A 96 -11.12 -6.75 4.26
CA LYS A 96 -10.98 -7.94 3.41
C LYS A 96 -10.68 -7.54 1.98
N TRP A 97 -9.82 -8.32 1.32
CA TRP A 97 -9.54 -8.22 -0.10
C TRP A 97 -9.71 -9.57 -0.78
N ALA A 98 -10.04 -9.52 -2.06
CA ALA A 98 -10.16 -10.67 -2.94
C ALA A 98 -9.42 -10.40 -4.26
N ALA A 99 -9.19 -11.46 -5.03
CA ALA A 99 -8.57 -11.33 -6.35
C ALA A 99 -9.34 -10.34 -7.25
N GLY A 100 -8.61 -9.52 -7.99
CA GLY A 100 -9.13 -8.45 -8.85
C GLY A 100 -9.36 -7.11 -8.13
N MET A 101 -9.38 -7.07 -6.80
CA MET A 101 -9.42 -5.83 -6.03
C MET A 101 -8.07 -5.11 -6.07
N ASN A 102 -8.09 -3.79 -5.84
CA ASN A 102 -6.85 -3.05 -5.60
C ASN A 102 -6.25 -3.49 -4.28
N ALA A 103 -4.93 -3.67 -4.25
CA ALA A 103 -4.22 -3.83 -2.99
C ALA A 103 -4.40 -2.57 -2.11
N PRO A 104 -4.40 -2.70 -0.77
CA PRO A 104 -4.55 -1.56 0.12
C PRO A 104 -3.50 -0.48 -0.14
N GLY A 105 -3.95 0.77 -0.23
CA GLY A 105 -3.09 1.91 -0.54
C GLY A 105 -2.80 2.10 -2.04
N PHE A 106 -3.36 1.27 -2.92
CA PHE A 106 -3.18 1.38 -4.37
C PHE A 106 -4.50 1.66 -5.13
N PRO A 107 -4.46 2.36 -6.27
CA PRO A 107 -3.28 2.97 -6.89
C PRO A 107 -2.72 4.12 -6.05
N THR A 108 -1.41 4.39 -6.19
CA THR A 108 -0.74 5.51 -5.53
C THR A 108 0.23 6.20 -6.46
N THR A 109 0.33 7.52 -6.37
CA THR A 109 1.25 8.32 -7.18
C THR A 109 2.23 9.04 -6.27
N ASN A 110 3.51 8.77 -6.47
CA ASN A 110 4.59 9.48 -5.81
C ASN A 110 5.18 10.50 -6.78
N VAL A 111 5.19 11.77 -6.40
CA VAL A 111 5.79 12.87 -7.17
C VAL A 111 7.04 13.35 -6.44
N LEU A 112 8.20 13.14 -7.04
CA LEU A 112 9.50 13.49 -6.51
C LEU A 112 10.11 14.61 -7.35
N ASP A 113 10.07 15.83 -6.84
CA ASP A 113 10.82 16.95 -7.40
C ASP A 113 12.29 16.92 -6.97
N ALA A 114 13.09 17.86 -7.48
CA ALA A 114 14.52 17.92 -7.16
C ALA A 114 14.81 17.99 -5.64
N ALA A 115 13.97 18.71 -4.88
CA ALA A 115 14.12 18.81 -3.43
C ALA A 115 13.82 17.48 -2.73
N SER A 116 12.75 16.80 -3.14
CA SER A 116 12.33 15.51 -2.60
C SER A 116 13.33 14.40 -2.94
N LEU A 117 13.85 14.39 -4.17
CA LEU A 117 14.91 13.48 -4.60
C LEU A 117 16.16 13.65 -3.72
N ALA A 118 16.61 14.89 -3.51
CA ALA A 118 17.75 15.18 -2.65
C ALA A 118 17.51 14.78 -1.18
N ALA A 119 16.32 15.06 -0.65
CA ALA A 119 15.95 14.70 0.72
C ALA A 119 15.96 13.19 0.97
N LEU A 120 15.56 12.41 -0.05
CA LEU A 120 15.57 10.94 -0.01
C LEU A 120 16.93 10.34 -0.41
N GLY A 121 17.92 11.14 -0.82
CA GLY A 121 19.21 10.65 -1.30
C GLY A 121 19.13 9.88 -2.62
N ILE A 122 18.13 10.20 -3.45
CA ILE A 122 17.94 9.61 -4.78
C ILE A 122 18.78 10.43 -5.78
N VAL A 123 19.72 9.76 -6.43
CA VAL A 123 20.63 10.37 -7.42
C VAL A 123 20.79 9.38 -8.56
N MET A 124 20.15 9.62 -9.69
CA MET A 124 20.35 8.80 -10.90
C MET A 124 21.07 9.59 -11.98
N LYS A 125 22.03 8.93 -12.62
CA LYS A 125 22.82 9.45 -13.73
C LYS A 125 22.66 8.52 -14.93
N GLY A 126 22.14 9.05 -16.03
CA GLY A 126 22.11 8.38 -17.32
C GLY A 126 23.23 8.85 -18.22
N VAL A 127 23.92 7.92 -18.87
CA VAL A 127 24.90 8.19 -19.93
C VAL A 127 24.40 7.49 -21.18
N PHE A 128 24.22 8.25 -22.26
CA PHE A 128 23.90 7.73 -23.58
C PHE A 128 25.13 7.96 -24.44
N ASP A 129 25.88 6.89 -24.72
CA ASP A 129 27.26 6.97 -25.23
C ASP A 129 27.32 7.31 -26.73
N ASP A 130 26.34 6.83 -27.49
CA ASP A 130 26.30 6.98 -28.93
C ASP A 130 24.87 7.07 -29.46
N ALA A 131 24.69 7.87 -30.50
CA ALA A 131 23.39 8.06 -31.13
C ALA A 131 22.96 6.78 -31.86
N PRO A 132 21.72 6.27 -31.65
CA PRO A 132 21.22 5.16 -32.42
C PRO A 132 21.15 5.56 -33.90
N SER A 133 21.36 4.57 -34.77
CA SER A 133 21.23 4.70 -36.22
C SER A 133 20.26 3.64 -36.74
N ASN A 134 19.80 3.79 -37.99
CA ASN A 134 18.85 2.84 -38.59
C ASN A 134 19.32 1.37 -38.53
N ASP A 135 20.63 1.13 -38.52
CA ASP A 135 21.21 -0.21 -38.56
C ASP A 135 21.80 -0.66 -37.23
N LYS A 136 21.88 0.21 -36.22
CA LYS A 136 22.53 -0.08 -34.93
C LYS A 136 21.87 0.68 -33.77
N PRO A 137 21.52 -0.01 -32.66
CA PRO A 137 21.10 0.67 -31.45
C PRO A 137 22.27 1.45 -30.85
N GLY A 138 21.95 2.50 -30.09
CA GLY A 138 22.92 3.17 -29.22
C GLY A 138 23.03 2.44 -27.89
N THR A 139 24.06 2.73 -27.11
CA THR A 139 24.25 2.16 -25.77
C THR A 139 23.97 3.16 -24.67
N TYR A 140 23.34 2.69 -23.60
CA TYR A 140 23.07 3.48 -22.40
C TYR A 140 23.69 2.83 -21.17
N LYS A 141 23.93 3.68 -20.16
CA LYS A 141 24.26 3.28 -18.81
C LYS A 141 23.55 4.15 -17.78
N ILE A 142 22.78 3.55 -16.87
CA ILE A 142 22.13 4.23 -15.74
C ILE A 142 22.81 3.82 -14.44
N THR A 143 23.25 4.79 -13.65
CA THR A 143 23.93 4.54 -12.37
C THR A 143 23.38 5.42 -11.24
N GLY A 144 23.60 5.00 -9.99
CA GLY A 144 23.32 5.80 -8.81
C GLY A 144 22.34 5.11 -7.88
N THR A 145 21.35 5.83 -7.36
CA THR A 145 20.32 5.32 -6.45
C THR A 145 18.91 5.61 -6.93
N TYR A 146 17.98 4.70 -6.69
CA TYR A 146 16.58 4.81 -7.11
C TYR A 146 15.61 4.50 -5.94
N PRO A 147 14.38 5.04 -5.95
CA PRO A 147 13.38 4.70 -4.94
C PRO A 147 12.83 3.29 -5.19
N SER A 148 12.74 2.48 -4.14
CA SER A 148 12.11 1.15 -4.21
C SER A 148 11.29 0.88 -2.95
N ILE A 149 10.10 0.30 -3.12
CA ILE A 149 9.26 -0.18 -2.03
C ILE A 149 9.57 -1.67 -1.85
N ARG A 150 10.17 -2.02 -0.71
CA ARG A 150 10.43 -3.42 -0.34
C ARG A 150 9.44 -3.91 0.69
N LEU A 151 9.40 -5.22 0.85
CA LEU A 151 8.56 -5.91 1.81
C LEU A 151 9.45 -6.67 2.79
N ASN A 152 9.22 -6.50 4.09
CA ASN A 152 9.67 -7.47 5.07
C ASN A 152 8.69 -8.65 5.04
N THR A 153 9.13 -9.78 4.50
CA THR A 153 8.27 -10.97 4.29
C THR A 153 7.84 -11.65 5.58
N GLU A 154 8.59 -11.50 6.68
CA GLU A 154 8.21 -12.08 7.98
C GLU A 154 7.05 -11.32 8.64
N THR A 155 6.98 -10.01 8.44
CA THR A 155 5.99 -9.14 9.09
C THR A 155 4.95 -8.59 8.12
N CYS A 156 5.10 -8.84 6.82
CA CYS A 156 4.36 -8.22 5.73
C CYS A 156 4.35 -6.68 5.81
N THR A 157 5.46 -6.08 6.29
CA THR A 157 5.57 -4.62 6.46
C THR A 157 6.27 -4.01 5.24
N PRO A 158 5.62 -3.12 4.48
CA PRO A 158 6.28 -2.40 3.41
C PRO A 158 7.22 -1.33 3.97
N TYR A 159 8.34 -1.11 3.31
CA TYR A 159 9.29 -0.05 3.67
C TYR A 159 9.95 0.55 2.43
N LEU A 160 10.20 1.86 2.46
CA LEU A 160 10.94 2.55 1.42
C LEU A 160 12.43 2.29 1.58
N THR A 161 13.12 2.06 0.47
CA THR A 161 14.57 1.94 0.41
C THR A 161 15.11 2.68 -0.81
N VAL A 162 16.41 2.95 -0.79
CA VAL A 162 17.13 3.69 -1.83
C VAL A 162 18.36 2.87 -2.27
N PRO A 163 18.15 1.71 -2.92
CA PRO A 163 19.20 0.83 -3.40
C PRO A 163 20.01 1.45 -4.55
N GLN A 164 21.15 0.82 -4.86
CA GLN A 164 21.98 1.18 -6.01
C GLN A 164 21.39 0.62 -7.31
N ILE A 165 21.58 1.35 -8.41
CA ILE A 165 21.35 0.92 -9.79
C ILE A 165 22.65 1.02 -10.58
N ASN A 166 22.93 0.04 -11.44
CA ASN A 166 24.07 0.04 -12.37
C ASN A 166 23.69 -0.74 -13.63
N ASP A 167 22.69 -0.20 -14.31
CA ASP A 167 22.09 -0.82 -15.48
C ASP A 167 22.76 -0.34 -16.75
N GLN A 168 22.76 -1.19 -17.75
CA GLN A 168 23.26 -0.86 -19.08
C GLN A 168 22.59 -1.72 -20.13
N GLY A 169 22.59 -1.23 -21.36
CA GLY A 169 22.01 -1.96 -22.46
C GLY A 169 21.96 -1.13 -23.72
N ASN A 170 21.04 -1.50 -24.59
CA ASN A 170 20.83 -0.88 -25.88
C ASN A 170 19.55 -0.04 -25.88
N TYR A 171 19.53 1.01 -26.68
CA TYR A 171 18.32 1.77 -26.93
C TYR A 171 18.17 2.14 -28.41
N THR A 172 16.93 2.31 -28.85
CA THR A 172 16.60 2.85 -30.18
C THR A 172 15.63 4.00 -30.05
N LEU A 173 15.70 4.95 -30.99
CA LEU A 173 14.82 6.11 -31.03
C LEU A 173 14.07 6.16 -32.35
N ASN A 174 12.80 6.52 -32.27
CA ASN A 174 11.98 6.89 -33.40
C ASN A 174 11.45 8.32 -33.18
N PHE A 175 12.09 9.29 -33.83
CA PHE A 175 11.74 10.71 -33.69
C PHE A 175 10.40 11.07 -34.33
N ASP A 176 9.97 10.34 -35.38
CA ASP A 176 8.68 10.58 -36.03
C ASP A 176 7.50 10.28 -35.10
N THR A 177 7.68 9.29 -34.21
CA THR A 177 6.66 8.83 -33.28
C THR A 177 6.91 9.27 -31.83
N GLY A 178 8.11 9.77 -31.52
CA GLY A 178 8.53 10.11 -30.16
C GLY A 178 8.75 8.88 -29.26
N VAL A 179 9.07 7.73 -29.84
CA VAL A 179 9.21 6.46 -29.12
C VAL A 179 10.67 6.12 -28.85
N ILE A 180 10.98 5.76 -27.61
CA ILE A 180 12.23 5.17 -27.16
C ILE A 180 11.99 3.73 -26.75
N THR A 181 12.80 2.83 -27.27
CA THR A 181 12.86 1.43 -26.83
C THR A 181 14.14 1.23 -26.05
N LEU A 182 14.04 0.59 -24.88
CA LEU A 182 15.18 0.28 -24.02
C LEU A 182 15.26 -1.24 -23.82
N SER A 183 16.44 -1.80 -24.05
CA SER A 183 16.72 -3.23 -24.00
C SER A 183 17.91 -3.48 -23.06
N PRO A 184 17.64 -3.82 -21.78
CA PRO A 184 18.67 -4.11 -20.80
C PRO A 184 19.57 -5.26 -21.23
N ALA A 185 20.85 -5.19 -20.84
CA ALA A 185 21.80 -6.25 -21.11
C ALA A 185 21.46 -7.50 -20.29
N THR A 186 21.49 -8.67 -20.93
CA THR A 186 21.05 -9.94 -20.33
C THR A 186 22.14 -10.67 -19.53
N ASP A 187 23.38 -10.18 -19.60
CA ASP A 187 24.56 -10.76 -18.95
C ASP A 187 24.89 -10.11 -17.59
N LEU A 188 24.06 -9.16 -17.15
CA LEU A 188 24.18 -8.44 -15.89
C LEU A 188 22.86 -8.48 -15.12
N GLU A 189 22.94 -8.29 -13.80
CA GLU A 189 21.76 -7.99 -12.99
C GLU A 189 21.26 -6.59 -13.36
N GLN A 190 20.00 -6.50 -13.78
CA GLN A 190 19.36 -5.27 -14.21
C GLN A 190 18.22 -4.95 -13.24
N VAL A 191 18.03 -3.67 -12.97
CA VAL A 191 16.87 -3.17 -12.21
C VAL A 191 15.77 -2.71 -13.16
N LEU A 192 16.13 -2.00 -14.22
CA LEU A 192 15.22 -1.44 -15.19
C LEU A 192 14.70 -2.56 -16.10
N PRO A 193 13.37 -2.65 -16.27
CA PRO A 193 12.81 -3.59 -17.21
C PRO A 193 13.05 -3.14 -18.66
N PRO A 194 12.98 -4.08 -19.61
CA PRO A 194 12.80 -3.71 -21.01
C PRO A 194 11.48 -2.96 -21.19
N PHE A 195 11.50 -1.90 -21.98
CA PHE A 195 10.27 -1.23 -22.44
C PHE A 195 10.37 -0.94 -23.94
N PRO A 196 9.46 -1.50 -24.76
CA PRO A 196 9.48 -1.32 -26.21
C PRO A 196 8.88 0.02 -26.67
N ASP A 197 8.12 0.69 -25.80
CA ASP A 197 7.18 1.74 -26.17
C ASP A 197 7.23 2.97 -25.26
N GLY A 198 8.41 3.25 -24.68
CA GLY A 198 8.62 4.47 -23.91
C GLY A 198 8.41 5.70 -24.80
N LYS A 199 7.92 6.79 -24.22
CA LYS A 199 7.83 8.10 -24.89
C LYS A 199 8.98 8.95 -24.43
N PHE A 200 9.59 9.68 -25.35
CA PHE A 200 10.64 10.63 -24.99
C PHE A 200 10.41 11.99 -25.65
N THR A 201 10.88 13.04 -24.97
CA THR A 201 11.09 14.34 -25.59
C THR A 201 12.46 14.86 -25.19
N ILE A 202 13.11 15.57 -26.10
CA ILE A 202 14.41 16.16 -25.88
C ILE A 202 14.46 17.59 -26.37
N ASP A 203 15.05 18.44 -25.54
CA ASP A 203 15.41 19.81 -25.84
C ASP A 203 16.91 19.96 -25.52
N GLY A 204 17.74 19.76 -26.54
CA GLY A 204 19.20 19.82 -26.41
C GLY A 204 19.71 21.21 -26.00
N ASP A 205 19.04 22.28 -26.47
CA ASP A 205 19.39 23.66 -26.14
C ASP A 205 19.08 23.99 -24.68
N ALA A 206 17.93 23.52 -24.17
CA ALA A 206 17.56 23.67 -22.76
C ALA A 206 18.24 22.63 -21.85
N GLY A 207 18.96 21.65 -22.42
CA GLY A 207 19.54 20.54 -21.68
C GLY A 207 18.49 19.74 -20.92
N LYS A 208 17.34 19.45 -21.53
CA LYS A 208 16.22 18.72 -20.90
C LYS A 208 15.86 17.47 -21.69
N LEU A 209 15.75 16.35 -20.98
CA LEU A 209 15.27 15.07 -21.51
C LEU A 209 14.12 14.57 -20.63
N THR A 210 13.08 14.03 -21.25
CA THR A 210 12.00 13.34 -20.55
C THR A 210 11.83 11.94 -21.11
N ILE A 211 11.58 10.97 -20.23
CA ILE A 211 11.28 9.59 -20.60
C ILE A 211 10.11 9.13 -19.75
N ASP A 212 9.04 8.75 -20.43
CA ASP A 212 7.84 8.19 -19.84
C ASP A 212 7.69 6.75 -20.30
N PHE A 213 7.53 5.80 -19.38
CA PHE A 213 7.33 4.40 -19.74
C PHE A 213 6.44 3.70 -18.72
N LEU A 214 5.89 2.57 -19.14
CA LEU A 214 5.12 1.71 -18.27
C LEU A 214 5.93 0.46 -17.96
N ASP A 215 6.17 0.27 -16.68
CA ASP A 215 6.71 -0.97 -16.15
C ASP A 215 5.60 -2.03 -16.04
N ARG A 216 5.92 -3.23 -16.50
CA ARG A 216 5.01 -4.37 -16.68
C ARG A 216 5.64 -5.70 -16.27
N ASP A 217 6.89 -5.71 -15.84
CA ASP A 217 7.63 -6.94 -15.55
C ASP A 217 7.12 -7.66 -14.29
N ASN A 218 6.33 -6.99 -13.45
CA ASN A 218 5.65 -7.61 -12.32
C ASN A 218 4.15 -7.84 -12.57
N SER A 219 3.70 -7.79 -13.83
CA SER A 219 2.31 -8.06 -14.22
C SER A 219 2.21 -9.33 -15.07
N SER A 220 1.69 -10.41 -14.50
CA SER A 220 1.55 -11.70 -15.21
C SER A 220 0.67 -11.63 -16.46
N SER A 221 -0.31 -10.72 -16.48
CA SER A 221 -1.18 -10.50 -17.63
C SER A 221 -0.53 -9.65 -18.74
N ARG A 222 0.53 -8.90 -18.44
CA ARG A 222 1.21 -7.98 -19.36
C ARG A 222 2.69 -8.30 -19.57
N TYR A 223 3.22 -9.30 -18.89
CA TYR A 223 4.63 -9.67 -18.92
C TYR A 223 5.11 -9.98 -20.34
N SER A 224 4.27 -10.63 -21.16
CA SER A 224 4.58 -10.95 -22.55
C SER A 224 4.76 -9.72 -23.46
N GLU A 225 4.36 -8.53 -23.01
CA GLU A 225 4.63 -7.27 -23.72
C GLU A 225 6.12 -6.89 -23.64
N VAL A 226 6.86 -7.38 -22.64
CA VAL A 226 8.24 -6.94 -22.33
C VAL A 226 9.24 -8.09 -22.19
N MET A 227 8.79 -9.28 -21.77
CA MET A 227 9.64 -10.44 -21.52
C MET A 227 8.98 -11.75 -21.96
N ALA A 228 9.80 -12.79 -22.17
CA ALA A 228 9.36 -14.01 -22.86
C ALA A 228 8.77 -15.09 -21.94
N ALA A 229 9.16 -15.14 -20.66
CA ALA A 229 8.79 -16.23 -19.75
C ALA A 229 8.58 -15.75 -18.32
N TRP A 230 7.39 -16.00 -17.77
CA TRP A 230 6.99 -15.65 -16.42
C TRP A 230 7.34 -16.76 -15.42
N ASN A 231 7.80 -16.36 -14.23
CA ASN A 231 8.06 -17.19 -13.08
C ASN A 231 7.35 -16.62 -11.84
N GLU A 232 6.34 -17.34 -11.33
CA GLU A 232 5.55 -16.91 -10.16
C GLU A 232 6.38 -16.63 -8.90
N SER A 233 7.55 -17.23 -8.73
CA SER A 233 8.38 -16.99 -7.54
C SER A 233 9.36 -15.82 -7.68
N ALA A 234 9.72 -15.48 -8.92
CA ALA A 234 10.73 -14.45 -9.19
C ALA A 234 10.11 -13.12 -9.61
N ASP A 235 9.04 -13.16 -10.40
CA ASP A 235 8.43 -11.99 -11.01
C ASP A 235 7.19 -11.49 -10.24
N ARG A 236 6.57 -12.33 -9.39
CA ARG A 236 5.39 -11.93 -8.60
C ARG A 236 5.78 -10.98 -7.48
N VAL A 237 5.15 -9.81 -7.44
CA VAL A 237 5.27 -8.91 -6.29
C VAL A 237 4.30 -9.33 -5.20
N ILE A 238 4.76 -9.24 -3.95
CA ILE A 238 3.91 -9.36 -2.76
C ILE A 238 3.70 -7.97 -2.18
N SER A 239 2.45 -7.57 -2.01
CA SER A 239 2.06 -6.37 -1.29
C SER A 239 1.78 -6.70 0.18
N GLY A 240 2.25 -5.84 1.08
CA GLY A 240 2.10 -6.02 2.52
C GLY A 240 1.25 -4.95 3.19
N LEU A 241 0.56 -5.31 4.27
CA LEU A 241 -0.14 -4.38 5.16
C LEU A 241 -0.06 -4.89 6.61
N SER A 242 0.70 -4.20 7.47
CA SER A 242 0.88 -4.58 8.88
C SER A 242 0.42 -3.52 9.87
N GLN A 243 0.07 -2.33 9.39
CA GLN A 243 -0.29 -1.17 10.19
C GLN A 243 -1.35 -0.34 9.48
N LEU A 244 -2.14 0.39 10.25
CA LEU A 244 -3.13 1.34 9.75
C LEU A 244 -2.93 2.70 10.44
N PRO A 245 -3.33 3.81 9.81
CA PRO A 245 -3.38 5.11 10.48
C PRO A 245 -4.21 5.03 11.77
N VAL A 246 -3.80 5.77 12.79
CA VAL A 246 -4.56 5.88 14.04
C VAL A 246 -5.11 7.29 14.18
N ASN A 247 -6.41 7.41 14.46
CA ASN A 247 -7.05 8.70 14.71
C ASN A 247 -6.43 9.34 15.97
N THR A 248 -5.93 10.56 15.84
CA THR A 248 -5.19 11.27 16.89
C THR A 248 -6.05 11.73 18.08
N VAL A 249 -7.37 11.83 17.89
CA VAL A 249 -8.32 12.25 18.92
C VAL A 249 -8.85 11.05 19.70
N GLY A 250 -9.23 9.98 18.98
CA GLY A 250 -9.89 8.81 19.57
C GLY A 250 -9.00 7.58 19.79
N GLY A 251 -7.81 7.54 19.18
CA GLY A 251 -6.87 6.42 19.32
C GLY A 251 -7.33 5.12 18.65
N PHE A 252 -8.26 5.20 17.69
CA PHE A 252 -8.79 4.04 16.96
C PHE A 252 -8.18 3.91 15.56
N TYR A 253 -8.18 2.71 14.98
CA TYR A 253 -7.77 2.51 13.60
C TYR A 253 -8.65 3.32 12.65
N THR A 254 -8.03 4.07 11.75
CA THR A 254 -8.71 4.90 10.77
C THR A 254 -8.09 4.75 9.37
N SER A 255 -8.62 5.50 8.42
CA SER A 255 -8.11 5.54 7.05
C SER A 255 -7.21 6.76 6.82
N PRO A 256 -6.33 6.74 5.81
CA PRO A 256 -5.54 7.92 5.43
C PRO A 256 -6.38 9.15 5.00
N LEU A 257 -7.69 8.97 4.75
CA LEU A 257 -8.60 10.04 4.37
C LEU A 257 -9.27 10.73 5.57
N ASP A 258 -9.09 10.20 6.78
CA ASP A 258 -9.58 10.83 8.00
C ASP A 258 -8.75 12.12 8.26
N PRO A 259 -9.40 13.29 8.44
CA PRO A 259 -8.69 14.54 8.71
C PRO A 259 -7.86 14.51 10.00
N ASP A 260 -8.20 13.65 10.95
CA ASP A 260 -7.50 13.46 12.22
C ASP A 260 -6.58 12.22 12.20
N ALA A 261 -6.31 11.65 11.03
CA ALA A 261 -5.36 10.54 10.87
C ALA A 261 -3.95 10.95 11.30
N GLY A 262 -3.39 10.18 12.23
CA GLY A 262 -2.00 10.27 12.66
C GLY A 262 -1.12 9.20 12.02
N ASP A 263 0.03 8.96 12.65
CA ASP A 263 0.97 7.92 12.23
C ASP A 263 0.32 6.54 12.15
N VAL A 264 0.89 5.69 11.31
CA VAL A 264 0.49 4.29 11.22
C VAL A 264 0.95 3.54 12.47
N ALA A 265 0.08 2.68 13.00
CA ALA A 265 0.43 1.77 14.09
C ALA A 265 -0.22 0.40 13.88
N SER A 266 0.37 -0.62 14.50
CA SER A 266 -0.21 -1.95 14.53
C SER A 266 -1.22 -2.12 15.66
N SER A 267 -1.35 -1.19 16.60
CA SER A 267 -2.22 -1.32 17.78
C SER A 267 -3.09 -0.09 17.99
N ALA A 268 -4.41 -0.28 18.10
CA ALA A 268 -5.39 0.79 18.31
C ALA A 268 -6.74 0.24 18.83
N TYR A 269 -7.68 1.13 19.14
CA TYR A 269 -9.07 0.74 19.38
C TYR A 269 -9.84 0.51 18.08
N ILE A 270 -11.00 -0.13 18.17
CA ILE A 270 -11.97 -0.22 17.07
C ILE A 270 -13.11 0.75 17.36
N TYR A 271 -13.48 1.54 16.34
CA TYR A 271 -14.55 2.52 16.42
C TYR A 271 -15.48 2.39 15.22
N GLN A 272 -16.79 2.41 15.46
CA GLN A 272 -17.81 2.42 14.41
C GLN A 272 -19.11 3.04 14.91
N ALA A 273 -19.87 3.65 13.99
CA ALA A 273 -21.14 4.32 14.32
C ALA A 273 -22.18 3.36 14.96
N ALA A 274 -22.17 2.08 14.59
CA ALA A 274 -23.06 1.07 15.17
C ALA A 274 -22.80 0.82 16.67
N LEU A 275 -21.67 1.29 17.22
CA LEU A 275 -21.33 1.17 18.63
C LEU A 275 -21.68 2.44 19.42
N ALA A 276 -22.56 3.31 18.91
CA ALA A 276 -22.91 4.58 19.55
C ALA A 276 -23.35 4.42 21.02
N SER A 277 -24.06 3.34 21.36
CA SER A 277 -24.47 3.01 22.73
C SER A 277 -23.30 2.80 23.69
N TRP A 278 -22.10 2.50 23.16
CA TRP A 278 -20.84 2.33 23.89
C TRP A 278 -19.82 3.40 23.50
N GLY A 279 -20.28 4.63 23.26
CA GLY A 279 -19.42 5.77 22.91
C GLY A 279 -18.74 5.65 21.54
N GLY A 280 -19.20 4.72 20.69
CA GLY A 280 -18.66 4.42 19.37
C GLY A 280 -17.50 3.41 19.38
N TYR A 281 -17.02 2.96 20.55
CA TYR A 281 -15.89 2.04 20.66
C TYR A 281 -16.34 0.59 20.81
N LEU A 282 -15.51 -0.35 20.35
CA LEU A 282 -15.66 -1.76 20.72
C LEU A 282 -15.16 -1.93 22.15
N THR A 283 -16.11 -1.99 23.07
CA THR A 283 -15.88 -2.24 24.48
C THR A 283 -16.15 -3.70 24.84
N TRP A 284 -15.75 -4.11 26.04
CA TRP A 284 -16.00 -5.45 26.52
C TRP A 284 -17.50 -5.73 26.67
N TYR A 285 -18.31 -4.75 27.09
CA TYR A 285 -19.77 -4.92 27.13
C TYR A 285 -20.37 -4.99 25.74
N ALA A 286 -19.95 -4.12 24.82
CA ALA A 286 -20.39 -4.18 23.44
C ALA A 286 -20.12 -5.55 22.81
N TYR A 287 -18.90 -6.05 22.98
CA TYR A 287 -18.50 -7.36 22.47
C TYR A 287 -19.34 -8.49 23.06
N ASN A 288 -19.62 -8.47 24.37
CA ASN A 288 -20.48 -9.47 25.00
C ASN A 288 -21.90 -9.48 24.44
N VAL A 289 -22.51 -8.31 24.21
CA VAL A 289 -23.84 -8.21 23.62
C VAL A 289 -23.83 -8.71 22.17
N ILE A 290 -22.84 -8.32 21.36
CA ILE A 290 -22.71 -8.74 19.96
C ILE A 290 -22.51 -10.27 19.85
N ALA A 291 -21.63 -10.83 20.67
CA ALA A 291 -21.38 -12.26 20.69
C ALA A 291 -22.63 -13.04 21.13
N GLU A 292 -23.32 -12.56 22.17
CA GLU A 292 -24.55 -13.18 22.65
C GLU A 292 -25.68 -13.11 21.60
N THR A 293 -25.77 -11.99 20.87
CA THR A 293 -26.69 -11.85 19.72
C THR A 293 -26.47 -12.99 18.72
N SER A 294 -25.21 -13.23 18.36
CA SER A 294 -24.85 -14.27 17.38
C SER A 294 -25.20 -15.68 17.89
N VAL A 295 -24.95 -15.97 19.17
CA VAL A 295 -25.31 -17.24 19.81
C VAL A 295 -26.82 -17.44 19.86
N LYS A 296 -27.57 -16.40 20.22
CA LYS A 296 -29.03 -16.48 20.32
C LYS A 296 -29.72 -16.53 18.97
N VAL A 297 -29.19 -15.87 17.93
CA VAL A 297 -29.70 -16.03 16.55
C VAL A 297 -29.54 -17.47 16.08
N ALA A 298 -28.45 -18.15 16.45
CA ALA A 298 -28.20 -19.54 16.08
C ALA A 298 -28.94 -20.58 16.97
N ASP A 299 -29.61 -20.15 18.04
CA ASP A 299 -30.33 -21.05 18.95
C ASP A 299 -31.58 -21.64 18.26
N VAL A 300 -31.58 -22.96 18.04
CA VAL A 300 -32.69 -23.65 17.38
C VAL A 300 -33.93 -23.78 18.28
N LYS A 301 -33.76 -23.71 19.60
CA LYS A 301 -34.88 -23.88 20.56
C LYS A 301 -35.60 -22.58 20.81
N ASN A 302 -34.84 -21.52 21.08
CA ASN A 302 -35.37 -20.18 21.39
C ASN A 302 -34.52 -19.12 20.68
N PRO A 303 -34.63 -18.99 19.36
CA PRO A 303 -33.85 -18.03 18.61
C PRO A 303 -34.19 -16.60 19.02
N LEU A 304 -33.21 -15.71 18.97
CA LEU A 304 -33.47 -14.27 19.01
C LEU A 304 -34.35 -13.89 17.82
N THR A 305 -35.39 -13.12 18.08
CA THR A 305 -36.27 -12.56 17.05
C THR A 305 -36.04 -11.06 16.94
N ASP A 306 -36.53 -10.45 15.87
CA ASP A 306 -36.67 -9.00 15.75
C ASP A 306 -37.68 -8.51 16.81
N LEU A 307 -37.16 -7.96 17.91
CA LEU A 307 -37.90 -7.51 19.09
C LEU A 307 -38.16 -6.01 19.07
N ASP A 308 -37.36 -5.22 18.35
CA ASP A 308 -37.58 -3.78 18.20
C ASP A 308 -38.43 -3.40 16.98
N GLY A 309 -38.65 -4.35 16.06
CA GLY A 309 -39.54 -4.24 14.91
C GLY A 309 -38.92 -3.53 13.71
N ASP A 310 -37.59 -3.42 13.64
CA ASP A 310 -36.88 -2.72 12.55
C ASP A 310 -36.67 -3.59 11.29
N GLY A 311 -37.03 -4.87 11.35
CA GLY A 311 -36.92 -5.83 10.25
C GLY A 311 -35.57 -6.56 10.17
N SER A 312 -34.65 -6.31 11.10
CA SER A 312 -33.34 -6.96 11.23
C SER A 312 -33.19 -7.61 12.60
N ILE A 313 -32.24 -8.53 12.74
CA ILE A 313 -31.86 -9.04 14.07
C ILE A 313 -30.46 -8.53 14.38
N THR A 314 -30.36 -7.65 15.37
CA THR A 314 -29.18 -6.86 15.70
C THR A 314 -28.87 -6.90 17.19
N PRO A 315 -27.74 -6.31 17.64
CA PRO A 315 -27.47 -6.13 19.07
C PRO A 315 -28.55 -5.34 19.82
N VAL A 316 -29.39 -4.54 19.14
CA VAL A 316 -30.50 -3.83 19.79
C VAL A 316 -31.58 -4.80 20.27
N ASP A 317 -31.93 -5.80 19.46
CA ASP A 317 -32.85 -6.88 19.87
C ASP A 317 -32.32 -7.65 21.08
N MET A 318 -31.01 -7.90 21.08
CA MET A 318 -30.37 -8.58 22.20
C MET A 318 -30.46 -7.75 23.49
N VAL A 319 -30.36 -6.41 23.40
CA VAL A 319 -30.57 -5.51 24.54
C VAL A 319 -32.02 -5.61 25.06
N VAL A 320 -33.02 -5.66 24.17
CA VAL A 320 -34.43 -5.86 24.56
C VAL A 320 -34.64 -7.24 25.22
N TYR A 321 -34.02 -8.29 24.69
CA TYR A 321 -34.06 -9.63 25.27
C TYR A 321 -33.45 -9.66 26.68
N MET A 322 -32.23 -9.14 26.84
CA MET A 322 -31.54 -9.08 28.13
C MET A 322 -32.35 -8.27 29.15
N HIS A 323 -32.99 -7.18 28.72
CA HIS A 323 -33.87 -6.39 29.56
C HIS A 323 -35.08 -7.20 30.08
N ALA A 324 -35.75 -7.95 29.21
CA ALA A 324 -36.87 -8.79 29.60
C ALA A 324 -36.45 -9.88 30.61
N ASP A 325 -35.29 -10.49 30.42
CA ASP A 325 -34.70 -11.45 31.38
C ASP A 325 -34.43 -10.78 32.74
N ASN A 326 -33.81 -9.60 32.74
CA ASN A 326 -33.54 -8.83 33.95
C ASN A 326 -34.82 -8.50 34.73
N LEU A 327 -35.89 -8.04 34.05
CA LEU A 327 -37.19 -7.77 34.66
C LEU A 327 -37.86 -9.03 35.22
N ALA A 328 -37.66 -10.17 34.57
CA ALA A 328 -38.13 -11.47 35.04
C ALA A 328 -37.27 -12.07 36.17
N SER A 329 -36.21 -11.38 36.61
CA SER A 329 -35.21 -11.90 37.54
C SER A 329 -34.54 -13.20 37.05
N GLY A 330 -34.36 -13.34 35.73
CA GLY A 330 -33.85 -14.54 35.06
C GLY A 330 -32.40 -14.88 35.43
N GLY A 331 -31.60 -13.88 35.82
CA GLY A 331 -30.23 -14.08 36.31
C GLY A 331 -29.29 -14.63 35.24
N SER A 332 -29.63 -14.47 33.96
CA SER A 332 -28.86 -14.98 32.85
C SER A 332 -27.51 -14.27 32.72
N VAL A 333 -26.54 -14.99 32.14
CA VAL A 333 -25.18 -14.50 31.86
C VAL A 333 -24.88 -14.64 30.37
N SER A 334 -24.04 -13.76 29.84
CA SER A 334 -23.52 -13.89 28.48
C SER A 334 -22.66 -15.14 28.32
N SER A 335 -22.35 -15.46 27.06
CA SER A 335 -21.43 -16.52 26.67
C SER A 335 -20.02 -16.39 27.28
N PHE A 336 -19.62 -15.18 27.72
CA PHE A 336 -18.36 -14.92 28.43
C PHE A 336 -18.54 -14.70 29.94
N GLY A 337 -19.72 -15.04 30.48
CA GLY A 337 -19.99 -15.08 31.92
C GLY A 337 -20.35 -13.73 32.56
N ILE A 338 -20.70 -12.72 31.76
CA ILE A 338 -21.12 -11.42 32.29
C ILE A 338 -22.64 -11.42 32.55
N PRO A 339 -23.12 -11.11 33.76
CA PRO A 339 -24.55 -11.00 34.04
C PRO A 339 -25.23 -9.98 33.13
N TYR A 340 -26.41 -10.32 32.58
CA TYR A 340 -27.17 -9.41 31.72
C TYR A 340 -27.53 -8.08 32.42
N ALA A 341 -27.73 -8.11 33.74
CA ALA A 341 -27.97 -6.91 34.55
C ALA A 341 -26.78 -5.93 34.57
N MET A 342 -25.57 -6.38 34.21
CA MET A 342 -24.40 -5.51 34.05
C MET A 342 -24.29 -4.94 32.64
N LEU A 343 -24.83 -5.64 31.63
CA LEU A 343 -24.77 -5.26 30.23
C LEU A 343 -25.90 -4.29 29.82
N VAL A 344 -27.07 -4.39 30.49
CA VAL A 344 -28.28 -3.62 30.17
C VAL A 344 -28.86 -2.97 31.42
N ASP A 345 -28.96 -1.63 31.38
CA ASP A 345 -29.70 -0.85 32.37
C ASP A 345 -31.20 -1.10 32.17
N SER A 346 -31.80 -1.73 33.18
CA SER A 346 -33.22 -2.09 33.22
C SER A 346 -33.98 -1.31 34.29
N SER A 347 -33.39 -0.23 34.82
CA SER A 347 -34.01 0.62 35.85
C SER A 347 -35.31 1.28 35.37
N ASN A 348 -35.45 1.51 34.06
CA ASN A 348 -36.69 1.90 33.41
C ASN A 348 -37.30 0.69 32.66
N PRO A 349 -38.40 0.09 33.15
CA PRO A 349 -39.03 -1.08 32.52
C PRO A 349 -39.60 -0.84 31.12
N ALA A 350 -39.70 0.42 30.67
CA ALA A 350 -40.23 0.79 29.36
C ALA A 350 -39.15 1.24 28.37
N ALA A 351 -37.90 1.36 28.81
CA ALA A 351 -36.81 1.88 27.97
C ALA A 351 -35.52 1.13 28.30
N PRO A 352 -35.27 -0.03 27.66
CA PRO A 352 -34.01 -0.74 27.82
C PRO A 352 -32.85 0.11 27.27
N ALA A 353 -31.73 0.13 27.98
CA ALA A 353 -30.53 0.83 27.53
C ALA A 353 -29.29 -0.03 27.75
N ALA A 354 -28.41 -0.10 26.75
CA ALA A 354 -27.11 -0.71 26.95
C ALA A 354 -26.29 0.10 27.95
N VAL A 355 -25.56 -0.58 28.83
CA VAL A 355 -24.62 0.08 29.75
C VAL A 355 -23.36 0.46 28.98
N ASN A 356 -23.01 1.75 28.99
CA ASN A 356 -21.80 2.24 28.35
C ASN A 356 -20.60 2.17 29.30
N ASP A 357 -19.62 1.35 28.96
CA ASP A 357 -18.36 1.13 29.66
C ASP A 357 -17.14 1.78 28.95
N SER A 358 -17.35 2.66 27.96
CA SER A 358 -16.28 3.23 27.13
C SER A 358 -15.42 4.30 27.82
N ALA A 359 -15.76 4.68 29.06
CA ALA A 359 -15.07 5.73 29.81
C ALA A 359 -13.65 5.32 30.24
N THR A 360 -13.37 4.03 30.31
CA THR A 360 -12.08 3.46 30.69
C THR A 360 -11.63 2.41 29.69
N ASP A 361 -10.35 2.06 29.75
CA ASP A 361 -9.84 0.88 29.04
C ASP A 361 -10.21 -0.39 29.79
N PHE A 362 -10.35 -1.48 29.04
CA PHE A 362 -10.50 -2.79 29.65
C PHE A 362 -9.27 -3.11 30.51
N ALA A 363 -9.50 -3.70 31.68
CA ALA A 363 -8.44 -4.14 32.57
C ALA A 363 -8.75 -5.51 33.17
N LEU A 364 -7.82 -6.46 33.01
CA LEU A 364 -7.96 -7.82 33.53
C LEU A 364 -8.25 -7.87 35.04
N ALA A 365 -7.72 -6.90 35.81
CA ALA A 365 -7.89 -6.85 37.25
C ALA A 365 -9.35 -6.72 37.70
N GLY A 366 -10.25 -6.21 36.86
CA GLY A 366 -11.65 -6.02 37.21
C GLY A 366 -12.59 -7.12 36.71
N LEU A 367 -12.09 -8.22 36.12
CA LEU A 367 -12.90 -9.37 35.70
C LEU A 367 -13.81 -9.89 36.82
N ALA A 368 -13.30 -9.99 38.05
CA ALA A 368 -14.03 -10.51 39.20
C ALA A 368 -15.25 -9.64 39.58
N THR A 369 -15.26 -8.38 39.16
CA THR A 369 -16.35 -7.42 39.35
C THR A 369 -17.11 -7.13 38.05
N ALA A 370 -16.88 -7.93 37.01
CA ALA A 370 -17.41 -7.72 35.67
C ALA A 370 -17.11 -6.31 35.11
N SER A 371 -15.91 -5.76 35.35
CA SER A 371 -15.55 -4.45 34.81
C SER A 371 -15.51 -4.48 33.28
N GLY A 372 -16.15 -3.49 32.66
CA GLY A 372 -16.04 -3.23 31.23
C GLY A 372 -14.82 -2.39 30.85
N GLY A 373 -14.83 -1.87 29.64
CA GLY A 373 -13.83 -0.95 29.10
C GLY A 373 -13.60 -1.12 27.61
N LYS A 374 -12.99 -0.12 26.98
CA LYS A 374 -12.56 -0.19 25.58
C LYS A 374 -11.55 -1.32 25.39
N MET A 375 -11.77 -2.14 24.36
CA MET A 375 -10.86 -3.22 24.00
C MET A 375 -9.81 -2.72 23.01
N LYS A 376 -8.54 -2.93 23.31
CA LYS A 376 -7.42 -2.57 22.43
C LYS A 376 -6.98 -3.77 21.60
N PHE A 377 -6.75 -3.55 20.31
CA PHE A 377 -6.43 -4.61 19.37
C PHE A 377 -5.09 -4.35 18.71
N THR A 378 -4.40 -5.44 18.34
CA THR A 378 -3.12 -5.40 17.64
C THR A 378 -3.14 -6.31 16.41
N ILE A 379 -2.68 -5.78 15.28
CA ILE A 379 -2.36 -6.54 14.06
C ILE A 379 -1.04 -7.27 14.34
N LEU A 380 -1.13 -8.53 14.79
CA LEU A 380 0.04 -9.33 15.17
C LEU A 380 0.80 -9.86 13.95
N ASN A 381 0.06 -10.30 12.93
CA ASN A 381 0.59 -10.75 11.66
C ASN A 381 0.10 -9.77 10.59
N GLY A 382 1.03 -9.15 9.87
CA GLY A 382 0.66 -8.38 8.71
C GLY A 382 0.05 -9.26 7.62
N LEU A 383 -0.66 -8.63 6.69
CA LEU A 383 -1.30 -9.28 5.57
C LEU A 383 -0.39 -9.20 4.34
N CYS A 384 0.05 -10.36 3.85
CA CYS A 384 0.76 -10.49 2.57
C CYS A 384 -0.23 -10.90 1.47
N MET A 385 -0.18 -10.20 0.33
CA MET A 385 -1.05 -10.42 -0.82
C MET A 385 -0.20 -10.47 -2.10
N PRO A 386 -0.24 -11.55 -2.89
CA PRO A 386 0.35 -11.53 -4.21
C PRO A 386 -0.43 -10.57 -5.12
N VAL A 387 0.28 -9.81 -5.94
CA VAL A 387 -0.30 -8.81 -6.83
C VAL A 387 0.25 -8.90 -8.24
N ASP A 388 -0.54 -8.48 -9.22
CA ASP A 388 -0.03 -7.94 -10.49
C ASP A 388 0.30 -6.46 -10.23
N GLU A 389 1.53 -6.05 -10.56
CA GLU A 389 1.97 -4.66 -10.47
C GLU A 389 2.29 -4.08 -11.85
N THR A 390 1.87 -2.84 -12.07
CA THR A 390 2.39 -1.99 -13.14
C THR A 390 2.75 -0.63 -12.59
N ILE A 391 3.80 -0.01 -13.12
CA ILE A 391 4.25 1.31 -12.65
C ILE A 391 4.41 2.26 -13.85
N GLU A 392 3.61 3.31 -13.90
CA GLU A 392 3.83 4.39 -14.88
C GLU A 392 4.91 5.33 -14.33
N PHE A 393 6.06 5.35 -14.99
CA PHE A 393 7.14 6.29 -14.69
C PHE A 393 7.12 7.47 -15.66
N LYS A 394 7.24 8.67 -15.09
CA LYS A 394 7.48 9.92 -15.82
C LYS A 394 8.73 10.57 -15.26
N SER A 395 9.80 10.54 -16.03
CA SER A 395 11.11 11.00 -15.58
C SER A 395 11.54 12.26 -16.34
N GLN A 396 12.15 13.19 -15.62
CA GLN A 396 12.80 14.37 -16.20
C GLN A 396 14.26 14.36 -15.84
N TRP A 397 15.08 14.75 -16.79
CA TRP A 397 16.52 14.73 -16.70
C TRP A 397 17.09 16.05 -17.20
N THR A 398 18.15 16.50 -16.56
CA THR A 398 18.92 17.69 -16.95
C THR A 398 20.32 17.29 -17.38
N SER A 399 20.82 17.90 -18.45
CA SER A 399 22.19 17.69 -18.90
C SER A 399 23.19 17.91 -17.76
N ALA A 400 24.14 16.99 -17.61
CA ALA A 400 25.30 17.18 -16.75
C ALA A 400 26.38 17.81 -17.63
N GLU A 401 26.76 19.05 -17.32
CA GLU A 401 27.77 19.84 -18.04
C GLU A 401 29.03 19.07 -18.46
#